data_AF-A0A1Z8Z9L6-F1
#
_entry.id   AF-A0A1Z8Z9L6-F1
#
_cell.length_a   1.000
_cell.length_b   1.000
_cell.length_c   1.000
_cell.angle_alpha   90.00
_cell.angle_beta   90.00
_cell.angle_gamma   90.00
#
_symmetry.space_group_name_H-M   'P 1'
#
loop_
_entity.id
_entity.type
_entity.pdbx_description
1 polymer ?
#
loop_
_entity_poly.entity_id
_entity_poly.type
_entity_poly.pdbx_seq_one_letter_code
_entity_poly.pdbx_strand_id
1 'polypeptide(L)'
;PLFRSIKKLKEINGIKFYALSMGFSSFSYILVSLFTFKERVNMDKLLNRGKYSIKKETKIIDEKVKPILKIFGIGKEFTMEDKIIYLVSFVWNIFFTLVFVFGTIYNLYNDVSDESWMIYWKYQVYINIVFSFIIIIWFTIGGFIDIKKMFISLDSDKRDHGDSGWVEN
;
A
#
# COMPACT_ATOMS: atom_id res chain seq x y z
N PRO A 1 39.15 -6.55 -10.58
CA PRO A 1 38.08 -5.70 -9.99
C PRO A 1 36.65 -6.24 -10.26
N LEU A 2 36.25 -6.41 -11.53
CA LEU A 2 34.89 -6.84 -11.92
C LEU A 2 34.51 -8.24 -11.39
N PHE A 3 35.43 -9.20 -11.51
CA PHE A 3 35.24 -10.58 -11.04
C PHE A 3 35.05 -10.71 -9.52
N ARG A 4 35.63 -9.77 -8.75
CA ARG A 4 35.51 -9.71 -7.29
C ARG A 4 34.15 -9.17 -6.86
N SER A 5 33.60 -8.24 -7.63
CA SER A 5 32.22 -7.73 -7.46
C SER A 5 31.18 -8.80 -7.80
N ILE A 6 31.38 -9.58 -8.86
CA ILE A 6 30.50 -10.71 -9.22
C ILE A 6 30.49 -11.79 -8.13
N LYS A 7 31.65 -12.10 -7.53
CA LYS A 7 31.72 -13.03 -6.40
C LYS A 7 30.96 -12.52 -5.16
N LYS A 8 31.02 -11.21 -4.87
CA LYS A 8 30.23 -10.58 -3.80
C LYS A 8 28.72 -10.63 -4.04
N LEU A 9 28.27 -10.48 -5.29
CA LEU A 9 26.84 -10.61 -5.64
C LEU A 9 26.30 -12.01 -5.35
N LYS A 10 27.13 -13.06 -5.48
CA LYS A 10 26.76 -14.45 -5.16
C LYS A 10 26.57 -14.71 -3.65
N GLU A 11 27.13 -13.86 -2.78
CA GLU A 11 26.99 -13.95 -1.31
C GLU A 11 25.79 -13.16 -0.75
N ILE A 12 25.02 -12.52 -1.64
CA ILE A 12 23.82 -11.78 -1.28
C ILE A 12 22.67 -12.78 -1.13
N ASN A 13 22.25 -13.01 0.12
CA ASN A 13 21.01 -13.75 0.39
C ASN A 13 19.79 -12.86 0.09
N GLY A 14 18.59 -13.46 0.07
CA GLY A 14 17.35 -12.73 -0.24
C GLY A 14 17.10 -11.50 0.64
N ILE A 15 17.46 -11.56 1.93
CA ILE A 15 17.29 -10.43 2.87
C ILE A 15 18.23 -9.27 2.52
N LYS A 16 19.50 -9.57 2.22
CA LYS A 16 20.48 -8.56 1.78
C LYS A 16 20.05 -7.92 0.45
N PHE A 17 19.51 -8.72 -0.47
CA PHE A 17 19.00 -8.22 -1.74
C PHE A 17 17.80 -7.28 -1.53
N TYR A 18 16.88 -7.66 -0.64
CA TYR A 18 15.72 -6.85 -0.28
C TYR A 18 16.13 -5.50 0.32
N ALA A 19 17.07 -5.51 1.28
CA ALA A 19 17.58 -4.29 1.91
C ALA A 19 18.27 -3.35 0.90
N LEU A 20 19.11 -3.89 0.00
CA LEU A 20 19.74 -3.12 -1.06
C LEU A 20 18.72 -2.52 -2.02
N SER A 21 17.70 -3.29 -2.40
CA SER A 21 16.64 -2.85 -3.30
C SER A 21 15.86 -1.68 -2.71
N MET A 22 15.48 -1.78 -1.43
CA MET A 22 14.84 -0.68 -0.71
C MET A 22 15.71 0.58 -0.70
N GLY A 23 17.00 0.44 -0.33
CA GLY A 23 17.92 1.57 -0.28
C GLY A 23 18.08 2.27 -1.63
N PHE A 24 18.29 1.50 -2.70
CA PHE A 24 18.40 2.05 -4.07
C PHE A 24 17.12 2.70 -4.55
N SER A 25 15.95 2.12 -4.26
CA SER A 25 14.66 2.69 -4.64
C SER A 25 14.42 4.03 -3.97
N SER A 26 14.61 4.11 -2.65
CA SER A 26 14.49 5.36 -1.90
C SER A 26 15.49 6.41 -2.37
N PHE A 27 16.74 6.02 -2.58
CA PHE A 27 17.79 6.92 -3.06
C PHE A 27 17.48 7.47 -4.46
N SER A 28 17.05 6.60 -5.38
CA SER A 28 16.64 6.99 -6.73
C SER A 28 15.49 8.00 -6.70
N TYR A 29 14.46 7.73 -5.89
CA TYR A 29 13.32 8.65 -5.72
C TYR A 29 13.77 10.02 -5.22
N ILE A 30 14.64 10.05 -4.19
CA ILE A 30 15.17 11.31 -3.63
C ILE A 30 15.96 12.06 -4.69
N LEU A 31 16.87 11.40 -5.41
CA LEU A 31 17.68 12.04 -6.45
C LEU A 31 16.81 12.62 -7.57
N VAL A 32 15.92 11.82 -8.14
CA VAL A 32 15.02 12.28 -9.21
C VAL A 32 14.14 13.42 -8.72
N SER A 33 13.61 13.33 -7.51
CA SER A 33 12.80 14.42 -6.93
C SER A 33 13.62 15.70 -6.79
N LEU A 34 14.84 15.64 -6.26
CA LEU A 34 15.71 16.82 -6.11
C LEU A 34 16.10 17.43 -7.46
N PHE A 35 16.42 16.61 -8.46
CA PHE A 35 16.80 17.11 -9.80
C PHE A 35 15.61 17.63 -10.62
N THR A 36 14.40 17.11 -10.39
CA THR A 36 13.20 17.45 -11.16
C THR A 36 12.31 18.48 -10.44
N PHE A 37 12.59 18.80 -9.18
CA PHE A 37 11.80 19.78 -8.42
C PHE A 37 11.97 21.17 -9.03
N LYS A 38 10.91 21.66 -9.68
CA LYS A 38 10.88 23.00 -10.29
C LYS A 38 10.35 24.04 -9.30
N GLU A 39 9.07 23.94 -8.93
CA GLU A 39 8.37 24.95 -8.12
C GLU A 39 7.34 24.31 -7.18
N ARG A 40 6.94 25.05 -6.14
CA ARG A 40 5.93 24.59 -5.17
C ARG A 40 4.54 24.69 -5.79
N VAL A 41 3.94 23.54 -6.09
CA VAL A 41 2.55 23.47 -6.55
C VAL A 41 1.58 23.55 -5.37
N ASN A 42 0.50 24.31 -5.54
CA ASN A 42 -0.58 24.38 -4.55
C ASN A 42 -1.37 23.07 -4.52
N MET A 43 -1.02 22.18 -3.60
CA MET A 43 -1.65 20.86 -3.45
C MET A 43 -3.13 20.93 -3.07
N ASP A 44 -3.56 21.95 -2.34
CA ASP A 44 -4.98 22.12 -2.00
C ASP A 44 -5.81 22.46 -3.24
N LYS A 45 -5.24 23.25 -4.16
CA LYS A 45 -5.86 23.56 -5.46
C LYS A 45 -5.85 22.33 -6.37
N LEU A 46 -4.74 21.59 -6.43
CA LEU A 46 -4.61 20.39 -7.27
C LEU A 46 -5.56 19.26 -6.85
N LEU A 47 -5.79 19.11 -5.54
CA LEU A 47 -6.60 18.03 -4.99
C LEU A 47 -8.04 18.46 -4.66
N ASN A 48 -8.47 19.67 -5.08
CA ASN A 48 -9.78 20.23 -4.77
C ASN A 48 -10.12 20.15 -3.26
N ARG A 49 -9.17 20.55 -2.40
CA ARG A 49 -9.31 20.53 -0.92
C ARG A 49 -9.50 21.93 -0.34
N GLY A 50 -10.02 21.98 0.89
CA GLY A 50 -10.17 23.23 1.64
C GLY A 50 -11.02 24.26 0.90
N LYS A 51 -10.45 25.45 0.64
CA LYS A 51 -11.13 26.54 -0.07
C LYS A 51 -11.43 26.23 -1.56
N TYR A 52 -10.81 25.19 -2.12
CA TYR A 52 -11.02 24.75 -3.50
C TYR A 52 -11.97 23.53 -3.60
N SER A 53 -12.67 23.17 -2.52
CA SER A 53 -13.54 21.99 -2.51
C SER A 53 -14.75 22.13 -3.44
N ILE A 54 -14.94 21.15 -4.31
CA ILE A 54 -16.09 21.07 -5.22
C ILE A 54 -17.22 20.31 -4.53
N LYS A 55 -18.30 21.01 -4.16
CA LYS A 55 -19.44 20.46 -3.40
C LYS A 55 -20.13 19.23 -4.03
N LYS A 56 -19.97 19.00 -5.34
CA LYS A 56 -20.59 17.87 -6.07
C LYS A 56 -19.73 16.60 -6.10
N GLU A 57 -18.41 16.69 -5.94
CA GLU A 57 -17.50 15.54 -6.06
C GLU A 57 -17.35 14.78 -4.73
N THR A 58 -17.30 15.50 -3.61
CA THR A 58 -17.27 14.87 -2.30
C THR A 58 -18.67 14.43 -1.88
N LYS A 59 -19.05 13.19 -2.18
CA LYS A 59 -20.09 12.50 -1.40
C LYS A 59 -19.54 12.33 0.02
N ILE A 60 -19.88 13.25 0.92
CA ILE A 60 -19.58 13.11 2.35
C ILE A 60 -20.47 11.97 2.85
N ILE A 61 -19.94 10.75 2.92
CA ILE A 61 -20.74 9.55 3.27
C ILE A 61 -20.94 9.45 4.79
N ASP A 62 -20.21 10.20 5.61
CA ASP A 62 -20.40 10.15 7.06
C ASP A 62 -19.97 11.45 7.77
N GLU A 63 -20.89 12.14 8.43
CA GLU A 63 -20.56 13.42 9.07
C GLU A 63 -19.81 13.25 10.41
N LYS A 64 -19.82 12.04 11.00
CA LYS A 64 -19.24 11.76 12.32
C LYS A 64 -18.41 10.47 12.35
N VAL A 65 -17.25 10.49 11.68
CA VAL A 65 -16.22 9.45 11.88
C VAL A 65 -15.76 9.47 13.35
N LYS A 66 -15.86 8.31 14.01
CA LYS A 66 -15.43 8.13 15.41
C LYS A 66 -13.95 8.51 15.58
N PRO A 67 -13.54 9.16 16.68
CA PRO A 67 -12.16 9.60 16.89
C PRO A 67 -11.12 8.48 16.75
N ILE A 68 -11.46 7.27 17.20
CA ILE A 68 -10.58 6.10 17.10
C ILE A 68 -10.26 5.73 15.65
N LEU A 69 -11.23 5.87 14.72
CA LEU A 69 -11.06 5.53 13.31
C LEU A 69 -10.20 6.56 12.58
N LYS A 70 -10.24 7.83 13.02
CA LYS A 70 -9.36 8.88 12.49
C LYS A 70 -7.89 8.63 12.81
N ILE A 71 -7.58 8.01 13.95
CA ILE A 71 -6.19 7.65 14.32
C ILE A 71 -5.63 6.61 13.32
N PHE A 72 -6.48 5.70 12.86
CA PHE A 72 -6.14 4.74 11.81
C PHE A 72 -6.23 5.31 10.38
N GLY A 73 -6.39 6.63 10.22
CA GLY A 73 -6.47 7.27 8.91
C GLY A 73 -7.74 6.97 8.12
N ILE A 74 -8.75 6.35 8.74
CA ILE A 74 -10.06 6.08 8.10
C ILE A 74 -10.85 7.39 8.09
N GLY A 75 -10.99 7.98 6.92
CA GLY A 75 -11.72 9.23 6.71
C GLY A 75 -13.20 9.08 6.44
N LYS A 76 -13.85 10.20 6.10
CA LYS A 76 -15.30 10.28 5.78
C LYS A 76 -15.62 9.75 4.38
N GLU A 77 -14.58 9.62 3.56
CA GLU A 77 -14.57 9.14 2.19
C GLU A 77 -14.61 7.61 2.07
N PHE A 78 -14.33 6.88 3.16
CA PHE A 78 -14.36 5.42 3.15
C PHE A 78 -15.79 4.91 3.13
N THR A 79 -16.10 4.03 2.18
CA THR A 79 -17.33 3.24 2.22
C THR A 79 -17.28 2.22 3.36
N MET A 80 -18.42 1.61 3.71
CA MET A 80 -18.44 0.57 4.74
C MET A 80 -17.60 -0.65 4.33
N GLU A 81 -17.59 -0.98 3.03
CA GLU A 81 -16.77 -2.07 2.48
C GLU A 81 -15.28 -1.76 2.64
N ASP A 82 -14.86 -0.54 2.29
CA ASP A 82 -13.45 -0.11 2.44
C ASP A 82 -12.98 -0.17 3.89
N LYS A 83 -13.85 0.21 4.84
CA LYS A 83 -13.53 0.16 6.28
C LYS A 83 -13.29 -1.28 6.74
N ILE A 84 -14.11 -2.23 6.27
CA ILE A 84 -13.97 -3.64 6.63
C ILE A 84 -12.67 -4.20 6.05
N ILE A 85 -12.41 -3.96 4.76
CA ILE A 85 -11.19 -4.42 4.08
C ILE A 85 -9.96 -3.88 4.80
N TYR A 86 -9.93 -2.57 5.06
CA TYR A 86 -8.84 -1.92 5.77
C TYR A 86 -8.59 -2.53 7.14
N LEU A 87 -9.64 -2.65 7.96
CA LEU A 87 -9.50 -3.16 9.33
C LEU A 87 -9.08 -4.64 9.35
N VAL A 88 -9.64 -5.47 8.47
CA VAL A 88 -9.27 -6.88 8.34
C VAL A 88 -7.80 -7.00 7.92
N SER A 89 -7.36 -6.25 6.91
CA SER A 89 -5.95 -6.24 6.50
C SER A 89 -5.02 -5.77 7.61
N PHE A 90 -5.43 -4.75 8.37
CA PHE A 90 -4.65 -4.23 9.49
C PHE A 90 -4.49 -5.25 10.61
N VAL A 91 -5.60 -5.84 11.06
CA VAL A 91 -5.63 -6.89 12.10
C VAL A 91 -4.82 -8.10 11.65
N TRP A 92 -4.95 -8.52 10.39
CA TRP A 92 -4.18 -9.63 9.83
C TRP A 92 -2.67 -9.41 9.93
N ASN A 93 -2.18 -8.24 9.50
CA ASN A 93 -0.75 -7.93 9.57
C ASN A 93 -0.24 -7.86 11.00
N ILE A 94 -0.99 -7.22 11.90
CA ILE A 94 -0.61 -7.16 13.32
C ILE A 94 -0.60 -8.55 13.95
N PHE A 95 -1.61 -9.37 13.67
CA PHE A 95 -1.71 -10.73 14.19
C PHE A 95 -0.47 -11.56 13.82
N PHE A 96 -0.10 -11.62 12.54
CA PHE A 96 1.09 -12.37 12.13
C PHE A 96 2.39 -11.75 12.63
N THR A 97 2.46 -10.43 12.75
CA THR A 97 3.61 -9.74 13.37
C THR A 97 3.77 -10.15 14.83
N LEU A 98 2.68 -10.18 15.60
CA LEU A 98 2.69 -10.61 16.99
C LEU A 98 3.07 -12.09 17.12
N VAL A 99 2.48 -12.96 16.29
CA VAL A 99 2.86 -14.39 16.25
C VAL A 99 4.35 -14.55 15.99
N PHE A 100 4.91 -13.80 15.05
CA PHE A 100 6.33 -13.84 14.74
C PHE A 100 7.20 -13.30 15.89
N VAL A 101 6.83 -12.18 16.50
CA VAL A 101 7.55 -11.58 17.63
C VAL A 101 7.55 -12.53 18.83
N PHE A 102 6.38 -13.04 19.23
CA PHE A 102 6.28 -13.99 20.34
C PHE A 102 7.00 -15.31 20.04
N GLY A 103 6.88 -15.82 18.81
CA GLY A 103 7.63 -17.01 18.38
C GLY A 103 9.14 -16.80 18.45
N THR A 104 9.63 -15.63 18.02
CA THR A 104 11.05 -15.27 18.09
C THR A 104 11.52 -15.16 19.54
N ILE A 105 10.77 -14.47 20.40
CA ILE A 105 11.07 -14.36 21.82
C ILE A 105 11.16 -15.77 22.43
N TYR A 106 10.16 -16.62 22.20
CA TYR A 106 10.15 -17.99 22.71
C TYR A 106 11.38 -18.79 22.23
N ASN A 107 11.75 -18.65 20.96
CA ASN A 107 12.89 -19.32 20.33
C ASN A 107 14.25 -18.84 20.86
N LEU A 108 14.34 -17.62 21.41
CA LEU A 108 15.57 -17.11 22.03
C LEU A 108 15.79 -17.66 23.45
N TYR A 109 14.71 -18.07 24.13
CA TYR A 109 14.77 -18.60 25.49
C TYR A 109 14.69 -20.14 25.56
N ASN A 110 14.31 -20.80 24.47
CA ASN A 110 14.13 -22.25 24.40
C ASN A 110 14.79 -22.82 23.15
N ASP A 111 15.40 -24.00 23.26
CA ASP A 111 15.88 -24.74 22.10
C ASP A 111 14.69 -25.32 21.32
N VAL A 112 14.29 -24.61 20.27
CA VAL A 112 13.27 -25.09 19.33
C VAL A 112 13.97 -25.85 18.21
N SER A 113 13.46 -27.04 17.87
CA SER A 113 14.03 -27.81 16.78
C SER A 113 13.82 -27.13 15.43
N ASP A 114 14.80 -27.27 14.53
CA ASP A 114 14.70 -26.82 13.14
C ASP A 114 13.47 -27.40 12.44
N GLU A 115 13.07 -28.63 12.80
CA GLU A 115 11.87 -29.29 12.26
C GLU A 115 10.60 -28.51 12.62
N SER A 116 10.45 -28.07 13.88
CA SER A 116 9.27 -27.28 14.32
C SER A 116 9.19 -25.95 13.58
N TRP A 117 10.35 -25.32 13.38
CA TRP A 117 10.46 -24.08 12.61
C TRP A 117 10.11 -24.28 11.13
N MET A 118 10.57 -25.37 10.51
CA MET A 118 10.23 -25.73 9.14
C MET A 118 8.72 -25.99 8.97
N ILE A 119 8.10 -26.68 9.93
CA ILE A 119 6.65 -26.94 9.91
C ILE A 119 5.86 -25.62 9.96
N TYR A 120 6.26 -24.68 10.83
CA TYR A 120 5.65 -23.34 10.89
C TYR A 120 5.71 -22.64 9.53
N TRP A 121 6.91 -22.55 8.93
CA TRP A 121 7.07 -21.89 7.62
C TRP A 121 6.33 -22.59 6.50
N LYS A 122 6.26 -23.93 6.54
CA LYS A 122 5.48 -24.72 5.58
C LYS A 122 4.02 -24.26 5.59
N TYR A 123 3.38 -24.23 6.76
CA TYR A 123 1.98 -23.79 6.86
C TYR A 123 1.81 -22.31 6.52
N GLN A 124 2.75 -21.45 6.93
CA GLN A 124 2.73 -20.04 6.57
C GLN A 124 2.71 -19.85 5.05
N VAL A 125 3.56 -20.58 4.31
CA VAL A 125 3.60 -20.53 2.85
C VAL A 125 2.29 -21.04 2.23
N TYR A 126 1.75 -22.17 2.70
CA TYR A 126 0.47 -22.68 2.20
C TYR A 126 -0.68 -21.69 2.39
N ILE A 127 -0.80 -21.08 3.58
CA ILE A 127 -1.81 -20.05 3.86
C ILE A 127 -1.65 -18.88 2.89
N ASN A 128 -0.43 -18.39 2.68
CA ASN A 128 -0.18 -17.27 1.76
C ASN A 128 -0.48 -17.61 0.31
N ILE A 129 -0.18 -18.83 -0.15
CA ILE A 129 -0.51 -19.27 -1.53
C ILE A 129 -2.03 -19.28 -1.74
N VAL A 130 -2.78 -19.93 -0.82
CA VAL A 130 -4.23 -20.02 -0.92
C VAL A 130 -4.86 -18.63 -0.85
N PHE A 131 -4.43 -17.81 0.10
CA PHE A 131 -4.94 -16.46 0.26
C PHE A 131 -4.63 -15.59 -0.96
N SER A 132 -3.40 -15.64 -1.48
CA SER A 132 -3.01 -14.90 -2.68
C SER A 132 -3.86 -15.29 -3.89
N PHE A 133 -4.18 -16.57 -4.05
CA PHE A 133 -5.05 -17.04 -5.13
C PHE A 133 -6.45 -16.42 -5.04
N ILE A 134 -7.05 -16.41 -3.85
CA ILE A 134 -8.36 -15.79 -3.60
C ILE A 134 -8.31 -14.29 -3.91
N ILE A 135 -7.28 -13.61 -3.41
CA ILE A 135 -7.07 -12.16 -3.61
C ILE A 135 -6.89 -11.81 -5.08
N ILE A 136 -6.13 -12.61 -5.84
CA ILE A 136 -5.95 -12.41 -7.28
C ILE A 136 -7.30 -12.49 -8.01
N ILE A 137 -8.11 -13.52 -7.74
CA ILE A 137 -9.42 -13.67 -8.38
C ILE A 137 -10.33 -12.48 -8.04
N TRP A 138 -10.40 -12.14 -6.75
CA TRP A 138 -11.25 -11.06 -6.26
C TRP A 138 -10.86 -9.70 -6.87
N PHE A 139 -9.59 -9.32 -6.82
CA PHE A 139 -9.12 -8.06 -7.42
C PHE A 139 -9.21 -8.04 -8.93
N THR A 140 -9.02 -9.18 -9.60
CA THR A 140 -9.17 -9.23 -11.06
C THR A 140 -10.60 -8.90 -11.46
N ILE A 141 -11.59 -9.59 -10.85
CA ILE A 141 -13.00 -9.35 -11.15
C ILE A 141 -13.41 -7.93 -10.73
N GLY A 142 -13.09 -7.52 -9.51
CA GLY A 142 -13.39 -6.18 -9.01
C GLY A 142 -12.77 -5.07 -9.86
N GLY A 143 -11.50 -5.24 -10.24
CA GLY A 143 -10.77 -4.31 -11.08
C GLY A 143 -11.42 -4.11 -12.45
N PHE A 144 -11.84 -5.18 -13.12
CA PHE A 144 -12.57 -5.05 -14.39
C PHE A 144 -13.91 -4.34 -14.25
N ILE A 145 -14.66 -4.64 -13.17
CA ILE A 145 -15.94 -3.99 -12.89
C ILE A 145 -15.74 -2.49 -12.65
N ASP A 146 -14.76 -2.11 -11.85
CA ASP A 146 -14.54 -0.71 -11.48
C ASP A 146 -13.98 0.11 -12.63
N ILE A 147 -13.09 -0.45 -13.45
CA ILE A 147 -12.66 0.19 -14.70
C ILE A 147 -13.85 0.47 -15.61
N LYS A 148 -14.77 -0.50 -15.76
CA LYS A 148 -15.99 -0.30 -16.56
C LYS A 148 -16.86 0.83 -16.00
N LYS A 149 -17.07 0.85 -14.68
CA LYS A 149 -17.83 1.93 -14.01
C LYS A 149 -17.17 3.30 -14.23
N MET A 150 -15.84 3.37 -14.13
CA MET A 150 -15.08 4.60 -14.34
C MET A 150 -15.29 5.15 -15.75
N PHE A 151 -15.19 4.30 -16.80
CA PHE A 151 -15.43 4.74 -18.17
C PHE A 151 -16.86 5.27 -18.39
N ILE A 152 -17.87 4.62 -17.79
CA ILE A 152 -19.27 5.09 -17.85
C ILE A 152 -19.43 6.45 -17.15
N SER A 153 -18.77 6.66 -16.02
CA SER A 153 -18.80 7.94 -15.31
C SER A 153 -18.15 9.06 -16.13
N LEU A 154 -16.99 8.78 -16.74
CA LEU A 154 -16.26 9.75 -17.56
C LEU A 154 -16.99 10.13 -18.86
N ASP A 155 -17.82 9.25 -19.39
CA ASP A 155 -18.66 9.51 -20.57
C ASP A 155 -19.88 10.39 -20.24
N SER A 156 -20.40 10.27 -19.02
CA SER A 156 -21.61 10.97 -18.57
C SER A 156 -21.36 12.31 -17.87
N ASP A 157 -20.11 12.62 -17.49
CA ASP A 157 -19.76 13.87 -16.81
C ASP A 157 -19.59 15.06 -17.78
N LYS A 158 -20.17 16.20 -17.38
CA LYS A 158 -20.12 17.46 -18.15
C LYS A 158 -18.71 18.06 -18.05
N ARG A 159 -17.96 18.02 -19.14
CA ARG A 159 -16.59 18.56 -19.21
C ARG A 159 -16.58 20.09 -19.08
N ASP A 160 -15.76 20.60 -18.18
CA ASP A 160 -15.40 22.02 -18.17
C ASP A 160 -14.33 22.25 -19.24
N HIS A 161 -14.69 22.97 -20.31
CA HIS A 161 -13.77 23.27 -21.40
C HIS A 161 -12.67 24.29 -21.02
N GLY A 162 -12.78 24.93 -19.85
CA GLY A 162 -11.76 25.81 -19.30
C GLY A 162 -10.73 25.10 -18.40
N ASP A 163 -10.95 23.83 -18.06
CA ASP A 163 -10.02 23.07 -17.25
C ASP A 163 -8.92 22.47 -18.14
N SER A 164 -7.70 23.02 -18.03
CA SER A 164 -6.52 22.49 -18.72
C SER A 164 -5.97 21.22 -18.07
N GLY A 165 -6.50 20.81 -16.91
CA GLY A 165 -5.99 19.72 -16.09
C GLY A 165 -4.70 20.07 -15.34
N TRP A 166 -4.26 21.33 -15.39
CA TRP A 166 -3.02 21.81 -14.79
C TRP A 166 -3.28 22.99 -13.86
N VAL A 167 -2.65 22.97 -12.69
CA VAL A 167 -2.58 24.13 -11.81
C VAL A 167 -1.39 24.98 -12.24
N GLU A 168 -1.66 26.10 -12.89
CA GLU A 168 -0.66 27.14 -13.09
C GLU A 168 -0.29 27.78 -11.76
N ASN A 169 1.00 28.09 -11.60
CA ASN A 169 1.58 28.73 -10.42
C ASN A 169 1.24 30.21 -10.33
#